data_AF-A0A2A2JF50-F1
#
_entry.id   AF-A0A2A2JF50-F1
#
_cell.length_a   1.000
_cell.length_b   1.000
_cell.length_c   1.000
_cell.angle_alpha   90.00
_cell.angle_beta   90.00
_cell.angle_gamma   90.00
#
_symmetry.space_group_name_H-M   'P 1'
#
loop_
_entity.id
_entity.type
_entity.pdbx_description
1 polymer ?
#
loop_
_entity_poly.entity_id
_entity_poly.type
_entity_poly.pdbx_seq_one_letter_code
_entity_poly.pdbx_strand_id
1 'polypeptide(L)'
;MPTFSSTTSDGRAALVRIKDYGTHEFRWAANYRLRFGEEMPVEQLVQELCNEKQRFTQRGGKRPFGVSLLYAGWDKHYGYQLYQSDPSGNYTGWKATCIGNNHAAAVSLLKQEYKEQSLEDAKKLAIKVLWKTLDVKLASEKIEMAVLKRKDGKTVLEELTDKELETLIAEHEKKEKEAETMAEKMPTPSDQTELAFLRLLERTKKLCDNVETNAHKIQAAAGQLEALLNKMHELNKAESNELVQYTRELNQLRIISQVAMQKSTENKLQQIERIPKLFPLLNGGGKEVEEKEEETGEQLQSSNEIRLKNKTIYEQELRDELFHRTHQDKKEIKHDEMQEQMANELLSLTRSLKENMKVAGNVIKDDNQRLVRMQQQVDSNEERLSAESVRLARHAYKCGFDCMLVFIVFFIFVSFIWMVLVMKIFPKKVYVPTVTPPPVQMPHSHAHGHVHGEL
;
A
#
# COMPACT_ATOMS: atom_id res chain seq x y z
N MET A 1 -8.68 -11.66 -25.15
CA MET A 1 -7.21 -11.82 -25.03
C MET A 1 -6.91 -12.22 -23.59
N PRO A 2 -6.16 -13.32 -23.36
CA PRO A 2 -5.75 -13.70 -22.02
C PRO A 2 -4.41 -13.05 -21.64
N THR A 3 -4.40 -12.23 -20.58
CA THR A 3 -3.16 -11.86 -19.87
C THR A 3 -2.95 -12.85 -18.73
N PHE A 4 -1.72 -13.32 -18.50
CA PHE A 4 -1.47 -14.40 -17.54
C PHE A 4 -0.45 -14.02 -16.47
N SER A 5 -0.59 -14.62 -15.29
CA SER A 5 0.41 -14.64 -14.24
C SER A 5 0.58 -16.08 -13.77
N SER A 6 1.82 -16.57 -13.71
CA SER A 6 2.12 -17.92 -13.27
C SER A 6 2.85 -17.93 -11.93
N THR A 7 2.45 -18.83 -11.04
CA THR A 7 3.15 -19.11 -9.77
C THR A 7 4.24 -20.16 -9.92
N THR A 8 4.41 -20.72 -11.12
CA THR A 8 5.37 -21.81 -11.40
C THR A 8 6.77 -21.23 -11.65
N SER A 9 7.78 -21.74 -10.95
CA SER A 9 9.19 -21.34 -11.13
C SER A 9 9.76 -21.76 -12.50
N ASP A 10 9.16 -22.75 -13.14
CA ASP A 10 9.49 -23.19 -14.50
C ASP A 10 8.60 -22.47 -15.54
N GLY A 11 9.12 -21.37 -16.09
CA GLY A 11 8.45 -20.57 -17.11
C GLY A 11 8.12 -21.34 -18.40
N ARG A 12 8.84 -22.43 -18.71
CA ARG A 12 8.53 -23.25 -19.91
C ARG A 12 7.27 -24.08 -19.70
N ALA A 13 7.10 -24.66 -18.52
CA ALA A 13 5.89 -25.38 -18.18
C ALA A 13 4.66 -24.46 -18.20
N ALA A 14 4.80 -23.24 -17.68
CA ALA A 14 3.75 -22.22 -17.74
C ALA A 14 3.37 -21.88 -19.19
N LEU A 15 4.36 -21.62 -20.07
CA LEU A 15 4.13 -21.30 -21.48
C LEU A 15 3.43 -22.42 -22.26
N VAL A 16 3.80 -23.68 -22.03
CA VAL A 16 3.12 -24.83 -22.65
C VAL A 16 1.65 -24.87 -22.21
N ARG A 17 1.38 -24.67 -20.91
CA ARG A 17 0.00 -24.62 -20.41
C ARG A 17 -0.81 -23.46 -20.96
N ILE A 18 -0.18 -22.30 -21.18
CA ILE A 18 -0.83 -21.14 -21.78
C ILE A 18 -1.20 -21.42 -23.24
N LYS A 19 -0.33 -22.10 -24.00
CA LYS A 19 -0.65 -22.54 -25.37
C LYS A 19 -1.79 -23.56 -25.39
N ASP A 20 -1.79 -24.50 -24.44
CA ASP A 20 -2.92 -25.42 -24.26
C ASP A 20 -4.23 -24.63 -24.04
N TYR A 21 -4.23 -23.63 -23.17
CA TYR A 21 -5.41 -22.79 -22.95
C TYR A 21 -5.88 -22.05 -24.21
N GLY A 22 -4.97 -21.38 -24.92
CA GLY A 22 -5.33 -20.67 -26.14
C GLY A 22 -5.96 -21.58 -27.20
N THR A 23 -5.45 -22.82 -27.33
CA THR A 23 -6.05 -23.81 -28.24
C THR A 23 -7.41 -24.31 -27.77
N HIS A 24 -7.60 -24.53 -26.46
CA HIS A 24 -8.90 -24.88 -25.89
C HIS A 24 -9.94 -23.78 -26.09
N GLU A 25 -9.59 -22.54 -25.76
CA GLU A 25 -10.44 -21.36 -25.94
C GLU A 25 -10.88 -21.20 -27.40
N PHE A 26 -9.92 -21.23 -28.34
CA PHE A 26 -10.22 -21.09 -29.76
C PHE A 26 -11.14 -22.21 -30.26
N ARG A 27 -10.88 -23.45 -29.82
CA ARG A 27 -11.70 -24.60 -30.20
C ARG A 27 -13.12 -24.49 -29.66
N TRP A 28 -13.30 -24.08 -28.41
CA TRP A 28 -14.64 -23.90 -27.83
C TRP A 28 -15.40 -22.77 -28.50
N ALA A 29 -14.74 -21.61 -28.71
CA ALA A 29 -15.35 -20.48 -29.43
C ALA A 29 -15.74 -20.85 -30.86
N ALA A 30 -14.89 -21.56 -31.60
CA ALA A 30 -15.17 -22.03 -32.95
C ALA A 30 -16.33 -23.05 -32.97
N ASN A 31 -16.35 -24.00 -32.04
CA ASN A 31 -17.44 -24.97 -31.92
C ASN A 31 -18.76 -24.32 -31.53
N TYR A 32 -18.72 -23.32 -30.65
CA TYR A 32 -19.89 -22.54 -30.26
C TYR A 32 -20.47 -21.81 -31.46
N ARG A 33 -19.62 -21.10 -32.21
CA ARG A 33 -20.01 -20.41 -33.44
C ARG A 33 -20.57 -21.36 -34.50
N LEU A 34 -20.00 -22.56 -34.63
CA LEU A 34 -20.51 -23.58 -35.54
C LEU A 34 -21.91 -24.08 -35.14
N ARG A 35 -22.18 -24.22 -33.83
CA ARG A 35 -23.45 -24.74 -33.31
C ARG A 35 -24.57 -23.71 -33.29
N PHE A 36 -24.27 -22.48 -32.86
CA PHE A 36 -25.26 -21.45 -32.60
C PHE A 36 -25.29 -20.33 -33.64
N GLY A 37 -24.31 -20.29 -34.55
CA GLY A 37 -24.23 -19.25 -35.59
C GLY A 37 -23.80 -17.88 -35.08
N GLU A 38 -23.43 -17.76 -33.80
CA GLU A 38 -23.07 -16.49 -33.15
C GLU A 38 -21.75 -16.58 -32.36
N GLU A 39 -21.18 -15.43 -32.01
CA GLU A 39 -19.96 -15.37 -31.20
C GLU A 39 -20.25 -15.80 -29.76
N MET A 40 -19.32 -16.57 -29.18
CA MET A 40 -19.45 -17.09 -27.83
C MET A 40 -19.43 -15.95 -26.79
N PRO A 41 -20.39 -15.89 -25.86
CA PRO A 41 -20.36 -14.94 -24.75
C PRO A 41 -19.09 -15.10 -23.91
N VAL A 42 -18.55 -13.97 -23.41
CA VAL A 42 -17.26 -13.95 -22.71
C VAL A 42 -17.32 -14.80 -21.44
N GLU A 43 -18.39 -14.65 -20.66
CA GLU A 43 -18.60 -15.41 -19.41
C GLU A 43 -18.63 -16.92 -19.65
N GLN A 44 -19.30 -17.39 -20.71
CA GLN A 44 -19.36 -18.82 -21.03
C GLN A 44 -17.97 -19.38 -21.36
N LEU A 45 -17.15 -18.62 -22.08
CA LEU A 45 -15.78 -19.03 -22.40
C LEU A 45 -14.94 -19.17 -21.12
N VAL A 46 -15.05 -18.20 -20.21
CA VAL A 46 -14.36 -18.22 -18.90
C VAL A 46 -14.82 -19.41 -18.07
N GLN A 47 -16.13 -19.68 -18.04
CA GLN A 47 -16.70 -20.78 -17.28
C GLN A 47 -16.21 -22.14 -17.79
N GLU A 48 -16.19 -22.38 -19.10
CA GLU A 48 -15.68 -23.63 -19.69
C GLU A 48 -14.20 -23.86 -19.32
N LEU A 49 -13.40 -22.80 -19.36
CA LEU A 49 -12.00 -22.87 -18.98
C LEU A 49 -11.81 -23.13 -17.48
N CYS A 50 -12.61 -22.48 -16.64
CA CYS A 50 -12.64 -22.70 -15.20
C CYS A 50 -13.07 -24.12 -14.82
N ASN A 51 -14.05 -24.68 -15.52
CA ASN A 51 -14.45 -26.08 -15.36
C ASN A 51 -13.29 -27.02 -15.71
N GLU A 52 -12.54 -26.72 -16.77
CA GLU A 52 -11.35 -27.50 -17.11
C GLU A 52 -10.25 -27.36 -16.05
N LYS A 53 -10.00 -26.15 -15.53
CA LYS A 53 -9.07 -25.94 -14.40
C LYS A 53 -9.47 -26.76 -13.17
N GLN A 54 -10.75 -26.75 -12.83
CA GLN A 54 -11.30 -27.46 -11.67
C GLN A 54 -11.26 -28.99 -11.86
N ARG A 55 -11.38 -29.52 -13.09
CA ARG A 55 -11.19 -30.96 -13.33
C ARG A 55 -9.81 -31.45 -12.90
N PHE A 56 -8.78 -30.61 -13.02
CA PHE A 56 -7.42 -30.92 -12.59
C PHE A 56 -7.22 -30.81 -11.08
N THR A 57 -8.10 -30.13 -10.34
CA THR A 57 -8.07 -30.08 -8.88
C THR A 57 -8.85 -31.23 -8.24
N GLN A 58 -9.90 -31.72 -8.92
CA GLN A 58 -10.73 -32.82 -8.43
C GLN A 58 -10.22 -34.21 -8.80
N ARG A 59 -9.64 -34.38 -10.00
CA ARG A 59 -9.11 -35.66 -10.47
C ARG A 59 -7.62 -35.74 -10.17
N GLY A 60 -7.22 -36.76 -9.41
CA GLY A 60 -5.82 -36.99 -9.05
C GLY A 60 -4.92 -37.31 -10.26
N GLY A 61 -3.60 -37.25 -10.05
CA GLY A 61 -2.59 -37.71 -11.01
C GLY A 61 -2.07 -36.65 -11.99
N LYS A 62 -2.57 -35.41 -11.93
CA LYS A 62 -2.02 -34.27 -12.69
C LYS A 62 -1.87 -33.06 -11.77
N ARG A 63 -0.83 -32.26 -11.98
CA ARG A 63 -0.66 -30.99 -11.25
C ARG A 63 -1.75 -30.01 -11.70
N PRO A 64 -2.37 -29.26 -10.77
CA PRO A 64 -3.28 -28.18 -11.13
C PRO A 64 -2.53 -27.10 -11.89
N PHE A 65 -3.26 -26.33 -12.68
CA PHE A 65 -2.67 -25.27 -13.48
C PHE A 65 -2.29 -24.08 -12.60
N GLY A 66 -1.00 -23.88 -12.34
CA GLY A 66 -0.47 -22.75 -11.56
C GLY A 66 -0.48 -21.41 -12.32
N VAL A 67 -1.60 -21.07 -12.97
CA VAL A 67 -1.75 -19.85 -13.79
C VAL A 67 -3.09 -19.16 -13.49
N SER A 68 -3.01 -17.90 -13.09
CA SER A 68 -4.14 -16.96 -13.08
C SER A 68 -4.23 -16.23 -14.41
N LEU A 69 -5.45 -15.97 -14.88
CA LEU A 69 -5.73 -15.36 -16.18
C LEU A 69 -6.67 -14.18 -16.02
N LEU A 70 -6.40 -13.10 -16.76
CA LEU A 70 -7.33 -12.00 -17.01
C LEU A 70 -7.91 -12.14 -18.41
N TYR A 71 -9.23 -12.06 -18.50
CA TYR A 71 -9.97 -12.12 -19.76
C TYR A 71 -10.60 -10.77 -20.02
N ALA A 72 -10.22 -10.15 -21.13
CA ALA A 72 -10.93 -9.00 -21.68
C ALA A 72 -11.64 -9.41 -22.97
N GLY A 73 -12.92 -9.04 -23.07
CA GLY A 73 -13.77 -9.35 -24.21
C GLY A 73 -14.93 -8.37 -24.33
N TRP A 74 -15.62 -8.45 -25.47
CA TRP A 74 -16.85 -7.73 -25.73
C TRP A 74 -17.91 -8.74 -26.19
N ASP A 75 -19.14 -8.64 -25.67
CA ASP A 75 -20.28 -9.36 -26.21
C ASP A 75 -21.52 -8.46 -26.35
N LYS A 76 -22.55 -9.01 -27.02
CA LYS A 76 -23.82 -8.32 -27.27
C LYS A 76 -24.71 -8.15 -26.03
N HIS A 77 -24.44 -8.86 -24.95
CA HIS A 77 -25.33 -8.92 -23.78
C HIS A 77 -24.94 -7.91 -22.71
N TYR A 78 -23.66 -7.90 -22.33
CA TYR A 78 -23.12 -7.05 -21.27
C TYR A 78 -22.03 -6.09 -21.76
N GLY A 79 -21.69 -6.12 -23.05
CA GLY A 79 -20.70 -5.21 -23.63
C GLY A 79 -19.29 -5.59 -23.21
N TYR A 80 -18.45 -4.60 -22.87
CA TYR A 80 -17.08 -4.84 -22.44
C TYR A 80 -17.04 -5.47 -21.05
N GLN A 81 -16.34 -6.59 -20.95
CA GLN A 81 -16.23 -7.37 -19.72
C GLN A 81 -14.78 -7.69 -19.40
N LEU A 82 -14.47 -7.69 -18.11
CA LEU A 82 -13.19 -8.10 -17.56
C LEU A 82 -13.44 -9.17 -16.50
N TYR A 83 -12.83 -10.33 -16.69
CA TYR A 83 -12.86 -11.42 -15.72
C TYR A 83 -11.47 -11.80 -15.27
N GLN A 84 -11.36 -12.29 -14.04
CA GLN A 84 -10.17 -12.91 -13.49
C GLN A 84 -10.49 -14.35 -13.12
N SER A 85 -9.57 -15.27 -13.38
CA SER A 85 -9.65 -16.64 -12.87
C SER A 85 -8.38 -17.06 -12.16
N ASP A 86 -8.55 -17.95 -11.18
CA ASP A 86 -7.47 -18.49 -10.36
C ASP A 86 -7.25 -19.99 -10.64
N PRO A 87 -6.09 -20.56 -10.22
CA PRO A 87 -5.77 -21.99 -10.34
C PRO A 87 -6.82 -22.95 -9.78
N SER A 88 -7.65 -22.49 -8.85
CA SER A 88 -8.74 -23.28 -8.24
C SER A 88 -9.89 -23.57 -9.20
N GLY A 89 -9.98 -22.83 -10.31
CA GLY A 89 -11.13 -22.84 -11.21
C GLY A 89 -12.22 -21.84 -10.82
N ASN A 90 -12.02 -21.02 -9.78
CA ASN A 90 -12.91 -19.89 -9.52
C ASN A 90 -12.64 -18.75 -10.50
N TYR A 91 -13.68 -18.03 -10.89
CA TYR A 91 -13.59 -16.77 -11.62
C TYR A 91 -14.48 -15.69 -11.02
N THR A 92 -14.11 -14.44 -11.25
CA THR A 92 -14.82 -13.25 -10.76
C THR A 92 -14.79 -12.15 -11.81
N GLY A 93 -15.88 -11.38 -11.93
CA GLY A 93 -15.98 -10.21 -12.81
C GLY A 93 -15.48 -8.94 -12.12
N TRP A 94 -14.75 -8.09 -12.84
CA TRP A 94 -14.12 -6.88 -12.32
C TRP A 94 -14.32 -5.68 -13.25
N LYS A 95 -14.33 -4.48 -12.68
CA LYS A 95 -14.22 -3.22 -13.46
C LYS A 95 -12.75 -2.87 -13.75
N ALA A 96 -11.89 -3.10 -12.77
CA ALA A 96 -10.43 -3.04 -12.88
C ALA A 96 -9.83 -4.02 -11.87
N THR A 97 -8.79 -4.75 -12.26
CA THR A 97 -8.08 -5.69 -11.38
C THR A 97 -6.62 -5.80 -11.80
N CYS A 98 -5.81 -6.41 -10.95
CA CYS A 98 -4.39 -6.68 -11.17
C CYS A 98 -4.06 -8.08 -10.66
N ILE A 99 -3.18 -8.80 -11.37
CA ILE A 99 -2.66 -10.10 -10.98
C ILE A 99 -1.13 -10.08 -10.96
N GLY A 100 -0.52 -10.94 -10.15
CA GLY A 100 0.94 -11.09 -10.07
C GLY A 100 1.57 -10.37 -8.89
N ASN A 101 2.83 -9.95 -9.06
CA ASN A 101 3.60 -9.33 -7.99
C ASN A 101 3.01 -7.97 -7.60
N ASN A 102 3.04 -7.62 -6.31
CA ASN A 102 2.52 -6.37 -5.77
C ASN A 102 1.03 -6.07 -6.10
N HIS A 103 0.23 -7.09 -6.46
CA HIS A 103 -1.19 -6.90 -6.79
C HIS A 103 -2.01 -6.23 -5.67
N ALA A 104 -1.67 -6.49 -4.40
CA ALA A 104 -2.37 -5.87 -3.26
C ALA A 104 -2.24 -4.34 -3.24
N ALA A 105 -1.04 -3.82 -3.52
CA ALA A 105 -0.78 -2.39 -3.64
C ALA A 105 -1.46 -1.81 -4.90
N ALA A 106 -1.38 -2.52 -6.02
CA ALA A 106 -2.02 -2.14 -7.28
C ALA A 106 -3.55 -1.99 -7.13
N VAL A 107 -4.19 -2.96 -6.50
CA VAL A 107 -5.64 -2.95 -6.26
C VAL A 107 -6.04 -1.83 -5.30
N SER A 108 -5.21 -1.52 -4.28
CA SER A 108 -5.46 -0.39 -3.39
C SER A 108 -5.45 0.95 -4.15
N LEU A 109 -4.46 1.14 -5.03
CA LEU A 109 -4.38 2.32 -5.90
C LEU A 109 -5.55 2.40 -6.87
N LEU A 110 -5.90 1.29 -7.51
CA LEU A 110 -7.07 1.20 -8.40
C LEU A 110 -8.35 1.57 -7.65
N LYS A 111 -8.55 1.09 -6.41
CA LYS A 111 -9.74 1.45 -5.61
C LYS A 111 -9.85 2.95 -5.32
N GLN A 112 -8.73 3.64 -5.16
CA GLN A 112 -8.71 5.08 -4.85
C GLN A 112 -8.90 5.94 -6.09
N GLU A 113 -8.29 5.56 -7.21
CA GLU A 113 -8.18 6.42 -8.40
C GLU A 113 -9.13 6.04 -9.54
N TYR A 114 -9.66 4.81 -9.54
CA TYR A 114 -10.56 4.35 -10.60
C TYR A 114 -11.91 5.07 -10.54
N LYS A 115 -12.35 5.55 -11.69
CA LYS A 115 -13.69 6.11 -11.94
C LYS A 115 -14.21 5.54 -13.26
N GLU A 116 -15.44 5.81 -13.65
CA GLU A 116 -15.88 5.51 -15.01
C GLU A 116 -15.24 6.54 -15.95
N GLN A 117 -14.19 6.13 -16.68
CA GLN A 117 -13.33 7.03 -17.44
C GLN A 117 -13.29 6.67 -18.93
N SER A 118 -12.78 7.61 -19.73
CA SER A 118 -12.47 7.39 -21.14
C SER A 118 -11.31 6.41 -21.30
N LEU A 119 -11.13 5.87 -22.51
CA LEU A 119 -10.02 4.99 -22.82
C LEU A 119 -8.66 5.65 -22.58
N GLU A 120 -8.53 6.94 -22.89
CA GLU A 120 -7.28 7.69 -22.73
C GLU A 120 -6.90 7.85 -21.25
N ASP A 121 -7.88 8.09 -20.40
CA ASP A 121 -7.68 8.19 -18.96
C ASP A 121 -7.35 6.83 -18.35
N ALA A 122 -8.00 5.76 -18.83
CA ALA A 122 -7.68 4.39 -18.42
C ALA A 122 -6.23 4.00 -18.75
N LYS A 123 -5.71 4.41 -19.92
CA LYS A 123 -4.29 4.21 -20.29
C LYS A 123 -3.34 4.92 -19.32
N LYS A 124 -3.65 6.18 -18.99
CA LYS A 124 -2.85 6.99 -18.04
C LYS A 124 -2.88 6.38 -16.64
N LEU A 125 -4.05 5.93 -16.19
CA LEU A 125 -4.22 5.25 -14.90
C LEU A 125 -3.44 3.93 -14.85
N ALA A 126 -3.47 3.13 -15.92
CA ALA A 126 -2.72 1.88 -15.99
C ALA A 126 -1.21 2.12 -15.83
N ILE A 127 -0.65 3.12 -16.52
CA ILE A 127 0.77 3.49 -16.39
C ILE A 127 1.09 3.99 -14.99
N LYS A 128 0.21 4.79 -14.39
CA LYS A 128 0.40 5.29 -13.02
C LYS A 128 0.41 4.16 -11.98
N VAL A 129 -0.49 3.18 -12.12
CA VAL A 129 -0.49 2.00 -11.24
C VAL A 129 0.79 1.21 -11.43
N LEU A 130 1.20 0.95 -12.68
CA LEU A 130 2.47 0.28 -12.97
C LEU A 130 3.66 1.03 -12.39
N TRP A 131 3.69 2.37 -12.50
CA TRP A 131 4.77 3.22 -12.00
C TRP A 131 4.98 3.08 -10.50
N LYS A 132 3.89 2.98 -9.74
CA LYS A 132 3.94 2.82 -8.28
C LYS A 132 4.21 1.39 -7.83
N THR A 133 3.85 0.39 -8.64
CA THR A 133 3.92 -1.03 -8.25
C THR A 133 5.19 -1.73 -8.70
N LEU A 134 5.88 -1.17 -9.69
CA LEU A 134 7.10 -1.73 -10.27
C LEU A 134 8.32 -1.10 -9.62
N ASP A 135 9.19 -1.92 -9.03
CA ASP A 135 10.37 -1.45 -8.27
C ASP A 135 11.49 -0.89 -9.17
N VAL A 136 11.32 -0.96 -10.50
CA VAL A 136 12.30 -0.56 -11.50
C VAL A 136 11.74 0.59 -12.34
N LYS A 137 12.61 1.46 -12.87
CA LYS A 137 12.21 2.49 -13.83
C LYS A 137 11.46 1.85 -15.01
N LEU A 138 10.26 2.40 -15.29
CA LEU A 138 9.44 1.99 -16.42
C LEU A 138 10.17 2.35 -17.72
N ALA A 139 10.31 1.36 -18.59
CA ALA A 139 10.84 1.50 -19.93
C ALA A 139 9.86 0.85 -20.91
N SER A 140 9.79 1.35 -22.14
CA SER A 140 8.91 0.82 -23.20
C SER A 140 9.10 -0.67 -23.41
N GLU A 141 10.34 -1.15 -23.39
CA GLU A 141 10.70 -2.56 -23.55
C GLU A 141 10.15 -3.51 -22.48
N LYS A 142 9.76 -2.99 -21.31
CA LYS A 142 9.34 -3.81 -20.16
C LYS A 142 7.83 -3.95 -20.01
N ILE A 143 7.05 -3.21 -20.81
CA ILE A 143 5.61 -3.13 -20.67
C ILE A 143 4.99 -3.39 -22.03
N GLU A 144 4.00 -4.27 -22.06
CA GLU A 144 3.14 -4.45 -23.21
C GLU A 144 1.74 -3.95 -22.84
N MET A 145 1.13 -3.15 -23.72
CA MET A 145 -0.22 -2.66 -23.53
C MET A 145 -1.05 -3.00 -24.76
N ALA A 146 -2.16 -3.71 -24.54
CA ALA A 146 -3.13 -4.04 -25.57
C ALA A 146 -4.48 -3.42 -25.23
N VAL A 147 -5.16 -2.89 -26.24
CA VAL A 147 -6.47 -2.28 -26.12
C VAL A 147 -7.47 -3.00 -26.99
N LEU A 148 -8.58 -3.40 -26.39
CA LEU A 148 -9.71 -3.99 -27.09
C LEU A 148 -10.72 -2.88 -27.42
N LYS A 149 -10.91 -2.61 -28.72
CA LYS A 149 -11.86 -1.61 -29.22
C LYS A 149 -12.90 -2.27 -30.11
N ARG A 150 -14.04 -1.61 -30.27
CA ARG A 150 -15.04 -1.97 -31.25
C ARG A 150 -15.06 -0.95 -32.38
N LYS A 151 -14.77 -1.39 -33.61
CA LYS A 151 -14.83 -0.60 -34.84
C LYS A 151 -15.78 -1.28 -35.81
N ASP A 152 -16.77 -0.54 -36.32
CA ASP A 152 -17.74 -1.03 -37.32
C ASP A 152 -18.41 -2.37 -36.96
N GLY A 153 -18.79 -2.51 -35.68
CA GLY A 153 -19.45 -3.72 -35.16
C GLY A 153 -18.52 -4.91 -34.90
N LYS A 154 -17.24 -4.83 -35.29
CA LYS A 154 -16.21 -5.86 -35.07
C LYS A 154 -15.31 -5.48 -33.90
N THR A 155 -14.91 -6.49 -33.13
CA THR A 155 -13.96 -6.34 -32.02
C THR A 155 -12.54 -6.43 -32.58
N VAL A 156 -11.74 -5.37 -32.39
CA VAL A 156 -10.35 -5.26 -32.84
C VAL A 156 -9.45 -5.12 -31.62
N LEU A 157 -8.39 -5.93 -31.59
CA LEU A 157 -7.31 -5.82 -30.61
C LEU A 157 -6.19 -4.97 -31.22
N GLU A 158 -5.87 -3.85 -30.57
CA GLU A 158 -4.76 -2.97 -30.95
C GLU A 158 -3.68 -3.04 -29.87
N GLU A 159 -2.54 -3.61 -30.22
CA GLU A 159 -1.33 -3.53 -29.40
C GLU A 159 -0.69 -2.16 -29.60
N LEU A 160 -0.34 -1.48 -28.50
CA LEU A 160 0.31 -0.18 -28.57
C LEU A 160 1.76 -0.36 -29.02
N THR A 161 2.23 0.55 -29.87
CA THR A 161 3.64 0.58 -30.27
C THR A 161 4.50 1.20 -29.18
N ASP A 162 5.79 0.85 -29.16
CA ASP A 162 6.76 1.37 -28.20
C ASP A 162 6.79 2.91 -28.17
N LYS A 163 6.62 3.55 -29.32
CA LYS A 163 6.54 5.02 -29.45
C LYS A 163 5.36 5.62 -28.71
N GLU A 164 4.18 5.01 -28.82
CA GLU A 164 2.99 5.48 -28.10
C GLU A 164 3.16 5.27 -26.59
N LEU A 165 3.77 4.16 -26.20
CA LEU A 165 4.04 3.88 -24.80
C LEU A 165 5.05 4.86 -24.19
N GLU A 166 6.11 5.20 -24.92
CA GLU A 166 7.09 6.23 -24.51
C GLU A 166 6.43 7.59 -24.29
N THR A 167 5.52 8.01 -25.18
CA THR A 167 4.80 9.27 -25.00
C THR A 167 3.97 9.28 -23.72
N LEU A 168 3.29 8.18 -23.40
CA LEU A 168 2.46 8.09 -22.19
C LEU A 168 3.31 8.03 -20.91
N ILE A 169 4.46 7.36 -20.95
CA ILE A 169 5.41 7.36 -19.82
C ILE A 169 5.95 8.76 -19.58
N ALA A 170 6.38 9.47 -20.64
CA ALA A 170 6.88 10.84 -20.54
C ALA A 170 5.82 11.82 -20.02
N GLU A 171 4.56 11.67 -20.46
CA GLU A 171 3.42 12.43 -19.91
C GLU A 171 3.24 12.19 -18.41
N HIS A 172 3.38 10.95 -17.96
CA HIS A 172 3.25 10.62 -16.54
C HIS A 172 4.40 11.18 -15.71
N GLU A 173 5.65 11.06 -16.17
CA GLU A 173 6.82 11.64 -15.51
C GLU A 173 6.71 13.16 -15.36
N LYS A 174 6.20 13.85 -16.39
CA LYS A 174 5.98 15.30 -16.33
C LYS A 174 4.95 15.66 -15.26
N LYS A 175 3.86 14.90 -15.16
CA LYS A 175 2.81 15.11 -14.14
C LYS A 175 3.30 14.84 -12.73
N GLU A 176 4.13 13.82 -12.51
CA GLU A 176 4.73 13.56 -11.20
C GLU A 176 5.67 14.72 -10.81
N LYS A 177 6.52 15.23 -11.73
CA LYS A 177 7.36 16.41 -11.47
C LYS A 177 6.53 17.67 -11.18
N GLU A 178 5.44 17.89 -11.91
CA GLU A 178 4.51 18.98 -11.64
C GLU A 178 3.84 18.84 -10.27
N ALA A 179 3.45 17.62 -9.88
CA ALA A 179 2.88 17.33 -8.56
C ALA A 179 3.91 17.51 -7.44
N GLU A 180 5.17 17.11 -7.64
CA GLU A 180 6.26 17.33 -6.70
C GLU A 180 6.56 18.82 -6.51
N THR A 181 6.67 19.59 -7.60
CA THR A 181 6.86 21.05 -7.52
C THR A 181 5.66 21.78 -6.92
N MET A 182 4.44 21.25 -7.08
CA MET A 182 3.25 21.75 -6.39
C MET A 182 3.26 21.39 -4.90
N ALA A 183 3.69 20.18 -4.54
CA ALA A 183 3.81 19.74 -3.15
C ALA A 183 4.90 20.52 -2.40
N GLU A 184 6.01 20.84 -3.05
CA GLU A 184 7.08 21.67 -2.48
C GLU A 184 6.65 23.14 -2.30
N LYS A 185 5.67 23.61 -3.07
CA LYS A 185 5.05 24.95 -2.93
C LYS A 185 3.87 24.99 -1.97
N MET A 186 3.37 23.86 -1.47
CA MET A 186 2.34 23.86 -0.44
C MET A 186 2.98 24.24 0.91
N PRO A 187 2.43 25.22 1.65
CA PRO A 187 2.96 25.59 2.96
C PRO A 187 2.94 24.35 3.86
N THR A 188 4.09 24.06 4.47
CA THR A 188 4.24 22.88 5.32
C THR A 188 3.20 22.94 6.46
N PRO A 189 2.79 21.81 7.05
CA PRO A 189 1.85 21.82 8.19
C PRO A 189 2.33 22.70 9.36
N SER A 190 3.64 22.93 9.47
CA SER A 190 4.24 23.89 10.39
C SER A 190 3.84 25.33 10.04
N ASP A 191 4.07 25.76 8.79
CA ASP A 191 3.80 27.13 8.33
C ASP A 191 2.32 27.50 8.43
N GLN A 192 1.42 26.54 8.18
CA GLN A 192 -0.02 26.75 8.34
C GLN A 192 -0.42 26.94 9.81
N THR A 193 0.22 26.22 10.73
CA THR A 193 -0.03 26.32 12.17
C THR A 193 0.49 27.65 12.72
N GLU A 194 1.66 28.09 12.26
CA GLU A 194 2.24 29.39 12.61
C GLU A 194 1.41 30.56 12.09
N LEU A 195 0.94 30.49 10.84
CA LEU A 195 0.06 31.52 10.28
C LEU A 195 -1.28 31.62 11.04
N ALA A 196 -1.84 30.49 11.49
CA ALA A 196 -3.04 30.47 12.32
C ALA A 196 -2.77 31.11 13.71
N PHE A 197 -1.61 30.83 14.31
CA PHE A 197 -1.17 31.43 15.57
C PHE A 197 -1.04 32.95 15.45
N LEU A 198 -0.32 33.45 14.45
CA LEU A 198 -0.09 34.88 14.22
C LEU A 198 -1.40 35.66 13.98
N ARG A 199 -2.32 35.09 13.18
CA ARG A 199 -3.64 35.71 12.94
C ARG A 199 -4.48 35.79 14.21
N LEU A 200 -4.47 34.72 15.02
CA LEU A 200 -5.20 34.70 16.27
C LEU A 200 -4.59 35.69 17.27
N LEU A 201 -3.26 35.76 17.34
CA LEU A 201 -2.52 36.67 18.20
C LEU A 201 -2.83 38.14 17.88
N GLU A 202 -2.81 38.53 16.61
CA GLU A 202 -3.18 39.88 16.19
C GLU A 202 -4.63 40.22 16.56
N ARG A 203 -5.55 39.27 16.38
CA ARG A 203 -6.96 39.44 16.78
C ARG A 203 -7.11 39.60 18.29
N THR A 204 -6.33 38.86 19.09
CA THR A 204 -6.35 39.00 20.55
C THR A 204 -5.75 40.31 21.03
N LYS A 205 -4.68 40.80 20.40
CA LYS A 205 -4.10 42.11 20.71
C LYS A 205 -5.11 43.24 20.49
N LYS A 206 -5.91 43.19 19.42
CA LYS A 206 -7.00 44.16 19.17
C LYS A 206 -8.14 44.07 20.21
N LEU A 207 -8.34 42.92 20.84
CA LEU A 207 -9.35 42.76 21.90
C LEU A 207 -8.88 43.33 23.25
N CYS A 208 -7.58 43.53 23.43
CA CYS A 208 -7.00 44.12 24.64
C CYS A 208 -7.26 45.62 24.78
N ASP A 209 -7.80 46.30 23.77
CA ASP A 209 -8.16 47.73 23.88
C ASP A 209 -9.35 47.94 24.85
N ASN A 210 -10.20 46.92 25.06
CA ASN A 210 -11.35 46.95 25.98
C ASN A 210 -11.33 45.71 26.90
N VAL A 211 -10.39 45.71 27.84
CA VAL A 211 -10.03 44.53 28.67
C VAL A 211 -11.18 44.04 29.57
N GLU A 212 -11.93 44.95 30.19
CA GLU A 212 -12.94 44.59 31.20
C GLU A 212 -14.17 43.88 30.59
N THR A 213 -14.61 44.32 29.41
CA THR A 213 -15.77 43.73 28.71
C THR A 213 -15.42 42.43 27.99
N ASN A 214 -14.16 42.26 27.58
CA ASN A 214 -13.72 41.12 26.75
C ASN A 214 -12.81 40.13 27.48
N ALA A 215 -12.66 40.23 28.80
CA ALA A 215 -11.76 39.38 29.61
C ALA A 215 -11.93 37.88 29.34
N HIS A 216 -13.17 37.39 29.30
CA HIS A 216 -13.49 35.99 28.99
C HIS A 216 -13.09 35.57 27.56
N LYS A 217 -13.16 36.47 26.57
CA LYS A 217 -12.77 36.19 25.17
C LYS A 217 -11.25 36.14 25.02
N ILE A 218 -10.54 37.01 25.75
CA ILE A 218 -9.06 37.04 25.77
C ILE A 218 -8.54 35.76 26.42
N GLN A 219 -9.15 35.30 27.53
CA GLN A 219 -8.77 34.05 28.18
C GLN A 219 -8.99 32.82 27.28
N ALA A 220 -10.15 32.73 26.62
CA ALA A 220 -10.44 31.63 25.70
C ALA A 220 -9.47 31.60 24.50
N ALA A 221 -9.15 32.77 23.95
CA ALA A 221 -8.20 32.88 22.85
C ALA A 221 -6.74 32.59 23.27
N ALA A 222 -6.36 32.94 24.51
CA ALA A 222 -5.06 32.56 25.08
C ALA A 222 -4.90 31.04 25.18
N GLY A 223 -5.95 30.31 25.60
CA GLY A 223 -5.94 28.83 25.61
C GLY A 223 -5.83 28.21 24.22
N GLN A 224 -6.46 28.83 23.20
CA GLN A 224 -6.30 28.39 21.80
C GLN A 224 -4.90 28.66 21.25
N LEU A 225 -4.31 29.81 21.58
CA LEU A 225 -2.92 30.14 21.22
C LEU A 225 -1.94 29.16 21.88
N GLU A 226 -2.18 28.72 23.12
CA GLU A 226 -1.33 27.76 23.83
C GLU A 226 -1.37 26.37 23.19
N ALA A 227 -2.57 25.93 22.78
CA ALA A 227 -2.72 24.69 22.03
C ALA A 227 -1.99 24.72 20.67
N LEU A 228 -2.05 25.86 19.96
CA LEU A 228 -1.32 26.04 18.70
C LEU A 228 0.20 26.11 18.92
N LEU A 229 0.66 26.76 19.98
CA LEU A 229 2.08 26.86 20.35
C LEU A 229 2.67 25.49 20.72
N ASN A 230 1.96 24.68 21.50
CA ASN A 230 2.38 23.31 21.81
C ASN A 230 2.44 22.44 20.55
N LYS A 231 1.47 22.60 19.64
CA LYS A 231 1.49 21.91 18.35
C LYS A 231 2.68 22.34 17.47
N MET A 232 3.09 23.62 17.52
CA MET A 232 4.30 24.08 16.84
C MET A 232 5.59 23.52 17.47
N HIS A 233 5.66 23.42 18.81
CA HIS A 233 6.78 22.79 19.51
C HIS A 233 6.93 21.29 19.20
N GLU A 234 5.82 20.56 19.03
CA GLU A 234 5.86 19.15 18.64
C GLU A 234 6.35 18.95 17.19
N LEU A 235 6.02 19.88 16.30
CA LEU A 235 6.40 19.83 14.88
C LEU A 235 7.85 20.29 14.64
N ASN A 236 8.34 21.28 15.40
CA ASN A 236 9.70 21.81 15.32
C ASN A 236 10.53 21.41 16.55
N LYS A 237 11.28 20.30 16.45
CA LYS A 237 12.14 19.73 17.52
C LYS A 237 13.33 20.61 17.97
N ALA A 238 13.39 21.90 17.64
CA ALA A 238 14.45 22.82 18.05
C ALA A 238 13.89 24.19 18.43
N GLU A 239 14.42 24.78 19.51
CA GLU A 239 14.07 26.11 20.02
C GLU A 239 14.47 27.19 19.00
N SER A 240 13.52 27.57 18.13
CA SER A 240 13.60 28.82 17.36
C SER A 240 13.47 30.00 18.32
N ASN A 241 14.31 31.02 18.15
CA ASN A 241 14.19 32.31 18.88
C ASN A 241 12.79 32.93 18.75
N GLU A 242 12.05 32.62 17.68
CA GLU A 242 10.67 33.10 17.43
C GLU A 242 9.65 32.39 18.33
N LEU A 243 9.81 31.09 18.61
CA LEU A 243 8.95 30.36 19.56
C LEU A 243 9.06 30.91 20.98
N VAL A 244 10.27 31.35 21.37
CA VAL A 244 10.50 32.01 22.66
C VAL A 244 9.77 33.36 22.71
N GLN A 245 9.74 34.10 21.62
CA GLN A 245 8.98 35.36 21.52
C GLN A 245 7.46 35.12 21.57
N TYR A 246 6.95 34.12 20.84
CA TYR A 246 5.53 33.75 20.89
C TYR A 246 5.08 33.31 22.29
N THR A 247 5.91 32.52 22.98
CA THR A 247 5.69 32.13 24.38
C THR A 247 5.65 33.35 25.31
N ARG A 248 6.49 34.36 25.06
CA ARG A 248 6.52 35.62 25.83
C ARG A 248 5.22 36.41 25.65
N GLU A 249 4.76 36.59 24.42
CA GLU A 249 3.54 37.34 24.12
C GLU A 249 2.28 36.66 24.68
N LEU A 250 2.22 35.33 24.61
CA LEU A 250 1.13 34.54 25.19
C LEU A 250 1.04 34.70 26.71
N ASN A 251 2.19 34.65 27.39
CA ASN A 251 2.24 34.83 28.84
C ASN A 251 1.80 36.24 29.25
N GLN A 252 2.12 37.27 28.48
CA GLN A 252 1.64 38.63 28.72
C GLN A 252 0.11 38.72 28.62
N LEU A 253 -0.48 38.16 27.56
CA LEU A 253 -1.94 38.15 27.37
C LEU A 253 -2.67 37.39 28.48
N ARG A 254 -2.10 36.26 28.94
CA ARG A 254 -2.65 35.48 30.05
C ARG A 254 -2.71 36.30 31.33
N ILE A 255 -1.62 36.98 31.68
CA ILE A 255 -1.54 37.83 32.88
C ILE A 255 -2.59 38.95 32.80
N ILE A 256 -2.69 39.64 31.66
CA ILE A 256 -3.69 40.72 31.46
C ILE A 256 -5.11 40.19 31.65
N SER A 257 -5.44 39.02 31.08
CA SER A 257 -6.76 38.42 31.24
C SER A 257 -7.06 37.99 32.67
N GLN A 258 -6.06 37.43 33.37
CA GLN A 258 -6.23 36.90 34.72
C GLN A 258 -6.47 38.01 35.74
N VAL A 259 -5.77 39.14 35.58
CA VAL A 259 -5.98 40.36 36.36
C VAL A 259 -7.37 40.96 36.11
N ALA A 260 -7.85 40.93 34.88
CA ALA A 260 -9.15 41.46 34.50
C ALA A 260 -10.35 40.68 35.09
N MET A 261 -10.19 39.38 35.35
CA MET A 261 -11.29 38.50 35.79
C MET A 261 -11.48 38.40 37.32
N GLN A 262 -10.61 39.04 38.11
CA GLN A 262 -10.71 38.97 39.56
C GLN A 262 -11.73 39.97 40.12
N LYS A 263 -12.61 39.48 41.01
CA LYS A 263 -13.70 40.25 41.63
C LYS A 263 -13.27 41.13 42.82
N SER A 264 -12.04 40.99 43.34
CA SER A 264 -11.54 41.71 44.53
C SER A 264 -10.25 42.48 44.24
N THR A 265 -10.18 43.74 44.69
CA THR A 265 -9.08 44.68 44.46
C THR A 265 -7.76 44.30 45.16
N GLU A 266 -7.83 43.61 46.30
CA GLU A 266 -6.64 43.04 46.99
C GLU A 266 -6.01 41.89 46.21
N ASN A 267 -6.84 41.02 45.62
CA ASN A 267 -6.36 39.91 44.81
C ASN A 267 -5.74 40.40 43.48
N LYS A 268 -6.29 41.48 42.89
CA LYS A 268 -5.71 42.14 41.72
C LYS A 268 -4.29 42.66 42.02
N LEU A 269 -4.08 43.29 43.18
CA LEU A 269 -2.77 43.77 43.63
C LEU A 269 -1.79 42.61 43.91
N GLN A 270 -2.22 41.56 44.60
CA GLN A 270 -1.39 40.38 44.86
C GLN A 270 -1.00 39.62 43.58
N GLN A 271 -1.84 39.61 42.55
CA GLN A 271 -1.49 39.00 41.26
C GLN A 271 -0.57 39.87 40.42
N ILE A 272 -0.70 41.20 40.49
CA ILE A 272 0.25 42.14 39.88
C ILE A 272 1.64 42.01 40.54
N GLU A 273 1.70 41.81 41.85
CA GLU A 273 2.96 41.57 42.58
C GLU A 273 3.58 40.18 42.33
N ARG A 274 2.77 39.19 41.93
CA ARG A 274 3.23 37.85 41.49
C ARG A 274 3.71 37.81 40.05
N ILE A 275 3.52 38.87 39.27
CA ILE A 275 4.24 39.03 38.00
C ILE A 275 5.72 39.03 38.38
N PRO A 276 6.53 38.09 37.90
CA PRO A 276 7.96 38.16 38.17
C PRO A 276 8.43 39.55 37.74
N LYS A 277 9.21 40.25 38.57
CA LYS A 277 10.00 41.41 38.14
C LYS A 277 10.99 40.92 37.08
N LEU A 278 10.52 40.58 35.90
CA LEU A 278 11.30 39.96 34.83
C LEU A 278 11.96 41.07 34.03
N PHE A 279 12.73 41.88 34.77
CA PHE A 279 13.72 42.80 34.27
C PHE A 279 14.91 42.75 35.23
N PRO A 280 15.89 41.86 35.02
CA PRO A 280 17.26 42.32 35.08
C PRO A 280 17.38 43.38 33.99
N LEU A 281 17.59 44.65 34.37
CA LEU A 281 18.26 45.59 33.49
C LEU A 281 19.54 44.88 33.04
N LEU A 282 19.68 44.64 31.74
CA LEU A 282 20.96 44.26 31.17
C LEU A 282 21.96 45.33 31.59
N ASN A 283 22.85 44.96 32.51
CA ASN A 283 23.93 45.81 32.95
C ASN A 283 24.85 46.01 31.74
N GLY A 284 24.71 47.16 31.10
CA GLY A 284 25.43 47.56 29.90
C GLY A 284 25.88 49.01 30.01
N GLY A 285 26.70 49.30 31.03
CA GLY A 285 27.67 50.40 31.03
C GLY A 285 27.15 51.83 31.24
N GLY A 286 27.61 52.46 32.33
CA GLY A 286 27.99 53.89 32.31
C GLY A 286 27.26 54.82 33.28
N LYS A 287 27.97 55.16 34.37
CA LYS A 287 28.00 56.40 35.16
C LYS A 287 26.73 56.87 35.88
N GLU A 288 26.85 56.84 37.22
CA GLU A 288 26.12 57.68 38.16
C GLU A 288 26.38 59.17 37.88
N VAL A 289 25.32 59.98 37.88
CA VAL A 289 25.38 61.42 38.18
C VAL A 289 24.12 61.79 38.97
N GLU A 290 24.35 62.45 40.10
CA GLU A 290 23.40 63.03 41.06
C GLU A 290 22.68 64.30 40.56
N GLU A 291 21.53 64.57 41.20
CA GLU A 291 20.87 65.86 41.52
C GLU A 291 20.43 66.83 40.40
N LYS A 292 19.13 67.21 40.42
CA LYS A 292 18.60 68.49 40.97
C LYS A 292 17.11 68.71 40.63
N GLU A 293 16.36 69.10 41.66
CA GLU A 293 15.02 69.70 41.54
C GLU A 293 15.13 71.19 41.17
N GLU A 294 14.24 71.69 40.31
CA GLU A 294 13.79 73.10 40.31
C GLU A 294 12.42 73.27 39.63
N GLU A 295 11.60 74.12 40.23
CA GLU A 295 10.14 74.24 40.09
C GLU A 295 9.69 75.07 38.87
N THR A 296 8.47 74.81 38.36
CA THR A 296 7.47 75.85 38.00
C THR A 296 6.10 75.20 37.79
N GLY A 297 5.08 75.75 38.45
CA GLY A 297 3.80 75.09 38.69
C GLY A 297 2.80 75.10 37.53
N GLU A 298 2.20 73.94 37.31
CA GLU A 298 0.80 73.75 36.94
C GLU A 298 0.28 72.56 37.76
N GLN A 299 -0.89 72.69 38.38
CA GLN A 299 -1.44 71.77 39.37
C GLN A 299 -1.64 70.35 38.78
N LEU A 300 -0.62 69.51 38.86
CA LEU A 300 -0.77 68.06 38.88
C LEU A 300 -1.55 67.71 40.14
N GLN A 301 -2.86 67.48 40.02
CA GLN A 301 -3.59 66.70 41.01
C GLN A 301 -2.78 65.41 41.20
N SER A 302 -2.16 65.30 42.37
CA SER A 302 -1.31 64.17 42.72
C SER A 302 -2.07 62.90 42.38
N SER A 303 -1.40 61.93 41.75
CA SER A 303 -1.98 60.63 41.40
C SER A 303 -2.74 59.97 42.57
N ASN A 304 -2.40 60.36 43.81
CA ASN A 304 -3.08 59.99 45.05
C ASN A 304 -4.49 60.60 45.23
N GLU A 305 -4.74 61.82 44.75
CA GLU A 305 -6.00 62.56 44.90
C GLU A 305 -7.09 62.03 43.95
N ILE A 306 -6.69 61.70 42.71
CA ILE A 306 -7.54 61.00 41.74
C ILE A 306 -7.89 59.59 42.27
N ARG A 307 -6.94 58.94 42.95
CA ARG A 307 -7.13 57.62 43.56
C ARG A 307 -8.12 57.64 44.73
N LEU A 308 -8.15 58.71 45.52
CA LEU A 308 -9.12 58.87 46.62
C LEU A 308 -10.55 59.12 46.11
N LYS A 309 -10.71 59.97 45.09
CA LYS A 309 -12.03 60.23 44.47
C LYS A 309 -12.64 58.96 43.85
N ASN A 310 -11.82 58.16 43.16
CA ASN A 310 -12.25 56.89 42.58
C ASN A 310 -12.64 55.87 43.66
N LYS A 311 -11.95 55.89 44.81
CA LYS A 311 -12.29 55.04 45.96
C LYS A 311 -13.65 55.39 46.57
N THR A 312 -13.97 56.67 46.69
CA THR A 312 -15.26 57.12 47.26
C THR A 312 -16.47 56.84 46.36
N ILE A 313 -16.27 56.90 45.03
CA ILE A 313 -17.31 56.54 44.05
C ILE A 313 -17.63 55.05 44.14
N TYR A 314 -16.58 54.22 44.24
CA TYR A 314 -16.70 52.77 44.41
C TYR A 314 -17.42 52.38 45.71
N GLU A 315 -17.18 53.10 46.81
CA GLU A 315 -17.87 52.86 48.09
C GLU A 315 -19.37 53.21 48.05
N GLN A 316 -19.78 54.17 47.22
CA GLN A 316 -21.20 54.50 47.02
C GLN A 316 -21.91 53.45 46.15
N GLU A 317 -21.29 52.99 45.07
CA GLU A 317 -21.84 51.95 44.18
C GLU A 317 -22.01 50.60 44.91
N LEU A 318 -21.05 50.25 45.77
CA LEU A 318 -21.10 49.04 46.60
C LEU A 318 -22.28 49.07 47.59
N ARG A 319 -22.67 50.26 48.04
CA ARG A 319 -23.79 50.47 48.98
C ARG A 319 -25.13 50.24 48.30
N ASP A 320 -25.25 50.63 47.04
CA ASP A 320 -26.47 50.44 46.23
C ASP A 320 -26.66 48.97 45.81
N GLU A 321 -25.58 48.24 45.53
CA GLU A 321 -25.63 46.80 45.21
C GLU A 321 -26.07 45.92 46.40
N LEU A 322 -25.74 46.32 47.62
CA LEU A 322 -26.10 45.61 48.86
C LEU A 322 -27.61 45.64 49.15
N PHE A 323 -28.36 46.62 48.63
CA PHE A 323 -29.81 46.75 48.87
C PHE A 323 -30.71 45.97 47.90
N HIS A 324 -30.16 45.28 46.88
CA HIS A 324 -30.96 44.61 45.82
C HIS A 324 -30.86 43.08 45.74
N ARG A 325 -30.35 42.41 46.76
CA ARG A 325 -30.22 40.94 46.76
C ARG A 325 -31.40 40.22 47.43
N THR A 326 -32.52 40.13 46.74
CA THR A 326 -33.55 39.09 46.98
C THR A 326 -34.22 38.79 45.65
N HIS A 327 -33.87 37.66 44.99
CA HIS A 327 -34.72 36.84 44.10
C HIS A 327 -34.02 35.89 43.09
N GLN A 328 -32.68 35.70 43.08
CA GLN A 328 -32.01 34.89 42.03
C GLN A 328 -31.60 33.44 42.35
N ASP A 329 -31.87 32.89 43.54
CA ASP A 329 -31.32 31.58 43.95
C ASP A 329 -31.93 30.34 43.25
N LYS A 330 -33.01 30.45 42.47
CA LYS A 330 -33.69 29.27 41.87
C LYS A 330 -33.15 28.82 40.50
N LYS A 331 -32.40 29.65 39.79
CA LYS A 331 -31.85 29.30 38.47
C LYS A 331 -30.46 28.67 38.54
N GLU A 332 -29.68 29.06 39.55
CA GLU A 332 -28.32 28.57 39.78
C GLU A 332 -28.33 27.10 40.22
N ILE A 333 -29.23 26.72 41.14
CA ILE A 333 -29.38 25.34 41.64
C ILE A 333 -29.76 24.35 40.52
N LYS A 334 -30.59 24.76 39.55
CA LYS A 334 -30.95 23.90 38.40
C LYS A 334 -29.81 23.68 37.42
N HIS A 335 -28.89 24.64 37.32
CA HIS A 335 -27.76 24.55 36.40
C HIS A 335 -26.71 23.58 36.94
N ASP A 336 -26.50 23.55 38.26
CA ASP A 336 -25.57 22.63 38.92
C ASP A 336 -26.06 21.18 38.85
N GLU A 337 -27.37 20.92 39.05
CA GLU A 337 -27.95 19.57 38.88
C GLU A 337 -27.78 19.04 37.45
N MET A 338 -27.90 19.90 36.44
CA MET A 338 -27.73 19.51 35.03
C MET A 338 -26.26 19.22 34.68
N GLN A 339 -25.32 19.93 35.32
CA GLN A 339 -23.90 19.66 35.17
C GLN A 339 -23.49 18.34 35.84
N GLU A 340 -24.08 18.02 37.00
CA GLU A 340 -23.82 16.75 37.69
C GLU A 340 -24.33 15.54 36.90
N GLN A 341 -25.48 15.65 36.23
CA GLN A 341 -26.00 14.59 35.35
C GLN A 341 -25.09 14.34 34.14
N MET A 342 -24.62 15.41 33.47
CA MET A 342 -23.68 15.27 32.35
C MET A 342 -22.34 14.64 32.77
N ALA A 343 -21.82 15.00 33.95
CA ALA A 343 -20.60 14.42 34.48
C ALA A 343 -20.74 12.91 34.74
N ASN A 344 -21.89 12.48 35.25
CA ASN A 344 -22.19 11.07 35.51
C ASN A 344 -22.35 10.24 34.23
N GLU A 345 -22.94 10.80 33.18
CA GLU A 345 -23.02 10.15 31.85
C GLU A 345 -21.66 10.00 31.19
N LEU A 346 -20.80 11.03 31.26
CA LEU A 346 -19.42 10.94 30.77
C LEU A 346 -18.61 9.88 31.51
N LEU A 347 -18.83 9.75 32.83
CA LEU A 347 -18.21 8.70 33.64
C LEU A 347 -18.69 7.29 33.24
N SER A 348 -19.98 7.09 32.96
CA SER A 348 -20.50 5.79 32.52
C SER A 348 -19.96 5.42 31.14
N LEU A 349 -19.92 6.37 30.21
CA LEU A 349 -19.40 6.19 28.87
C LEU A 349 -17.91 5.84 28.91
N THR A 350 -17.13 6.53 29.75
CA THR A 350 -15.69 6.26 29.93
C THR A 350 -15.44 4.86 30.50
N ARG A 351 -16.28 4.40 31.44
CA ARG A 351 -16.20 3.02 31.96
C ARG A 351 -16.51 1.98 30.88
N SER A 352 -17.54 2.21 30.07
CA SER A 352 -17.89 1.32 28.95
C SER A 352 -16.77 1.27 27.89
N LEU A 353 -16.19 2.42 27.55
CA LEU A 353 -15.04 2.51 26.63
C LEU A 353 -13.83 1.71 27.14
N LYS A 354 -13.55 1.80 28.44
CA LYS A 354 -12.46 1.04 29.09
C LYS A 354 -12.72 -0.47 29.05
N GLU A 355 -13.95 -0.92 29.25
CA GLU A 355 -14.31 -2.33 29.11
C GLU A 355 -14.16 -2.81 27.67
N ASN A 356 -14.67 -2.05 26.70
CA ASN A 356 -14.54 -2.39 25.29
C ASN A 356 -13.07 -2.49 24.85
N MET A 357 -12.22 -1.55 25.31
CA MET A 357 -10.78 -1.61 25.06
C MET A 357 -10.10 -2.81 25.71
N LYS A 358 -10.50 -3.19 26.93
CA LYS A 358 -9.98 -4.37 27.62
C LYS A 358 -10.35 -5.67 26.89
N VAL A 359 -11.59 -5.77 26.41
CA VAL A 359 -12.06 -6.92 25.62
C VAL A 359 -11.31 -6.99 24.30
N ALA A 360 -11.15 -5.88 23.58
CA ALA A 360 -10.36 -5.83 22.34
C ALA A 360 -8.90 -6.24 22.58
N GLY A 361 -8.28 -5.79 23.68
CA GLY A 361 -6.92 -6.21 24.05
C GLY A 361 -6.79 -7.72 24.31
N ASN A 362 -7.78 -8.32 24.95
CA ASN A 362 -7.80 -9.78 25.16
C ASN A 362 -7.97 -10.55 23.84
N VAL A 363 -8.82 -10.07 22.93
CA VAL A 363 -9.01 -10.67 21.59
C VAL A 363 -7.71 -10.63 20.78
N ILE A 364 -7.01 -9.49 20.78
CA ILE A 364 -5.71 -9.35 20.09
C ILE A 364 -4.67 -10.31 20.68
N LYS A 365 -4.68 -10.51 22.00
CA LYS A 365 -3.78 -11.44 22.67
C LYS A 365 -4.06 -12.89 22.27
N ASP A 366 -5.34 -13.28 22.21
CA ASP A 366 -5.75 -14.63 21.79
C ASP A 366 -5.44 -14.89 20.31
N ASP A 367 -5.64 -13.90 19.45
CA ASP A 367 -5.32 -13.99 18.02
C ASP A 367 -3.81 -14.11 17.79
N ASN A 368 -2.99 -13.35 18.54
CA ASN A 368 -1.54 -13.51 18.50
C ASN A 368 -1.09 -14.92 18.94
N GLN A 369 -1.73 -15.50 19.96
CA GLN A 369 -1.44 -16.88 20.35
C GLN A 369 -1.85 -17.90 19.30
N ARG A 370 -2.98 -17.69 18.59
CA ARG A 370 -3.40 -18.54 17.48
C ARG A 370 -2.44 -18.46 16.30
N LEU A 371 -1.97 -17.26 15.95
CA LEU A 371 -0.98 -17.06 14.90
C LEU A 371 0.32 -17.81 15.20
N VAL A 372 0.81 -17.76 16.44
CA VAL A 372 2.01 -18.51 16.85
C VAL A 372 1.81 -20.02 16.71
N ARG A 373 0.64 -20.56 17.10
CA ARG A 373 0.34 -22.00 16.93
C ARG A 373 0.22 -22.41 15.47
N MET A 374 -0.40 -21.56 14.64
CA MET A 374 -0.49 -21.81 13.19
C MET A 374 0.90 -21.79 12.55
N GLN A 375 1.76 -20.86 12.93
CA GLN A 375 3.14 -20.82 12.44
C GLN A 375 3.89 -22.11 12.79
N GLN A 376 3.81 -22.56 14.04
CA GLN A 376 4.41 -23.84 14.46
C GLN A 376 3.88 -25.05 13.69
N GLN A 377 2.58 -25.05 13.34
CA GLN A 377 2.00 -26.10 12.50
C GLN A 377 2.50 -26.02 11.05
N VAL A 378 2.70 -24.83 10.50
CA VAL A 378 3.28 -24.65 9.16
C VAL A 378 4.71 -25.18 9.14
N ASP A 379 5.54 -24.78 10.11
CA ASP A 379 6.94 -25.19 10.20
C ASP A 379 7.06 -26.72 10.34
N SER A 380 6.26 -27.34 11.24
CA SER A 380 6.25 -28.80 11.40
C SER A 380 5.74 -29.55 10.17
N ASN A 381 4.80 -28.97 9.42
CA ASN A 381 4.35 -29.55 8.15
C ASN A 381 5.41 -29.44 7.06
N GLU A 382 6.12 -28.32 6.99
CA GLU A 382 7.23 -28.11 6.06
C GLU A 382 8.35 -29.13 6.28
N GLU A 383 8.73 -29.38 7.55
CA GLU A 383 9.69 -30.43 7.89
C GLU A 383 9.23 -31.82 7.45
N ARG A 384 7.96 -32.18 7.69
CA ARG A 384 7.42 -33.49 7.27
C ARG A 384 7.38 -33.64 5.76
N LEU A 385 6.96 -32.60 5.04
CA LEU A 385 6.95 -32.56 3.57
C LEU A 385 8.36 -32.68 2.99
N SER A 386 9.34 -31.98 3.56
CA SER A 386 10.73 -32.09 3.11
C SER A 386 11.28 -33.51 3.32
N ALA A 387 11.01 -34.14 4.46
CA ALA A 387 11.41 -35.52 4.73
C ALA A 387 10.75 -36.53 3.78
N GLU A 388 9.45 -36.39 3.49
CA GLU A 388 8.74 -37.24 2.53
C GLU A 388 9.24 -37.03 1.10
N SER A 389 9.55 -35.79 0.71
CA SER A 389 10.08 -35.48 -0.62
C SER A 389 11.41 -36.20 -0.89
N VAL A 390 12.32 -36.21 0.11
CA VAL A 390 13.60 -36.91 0.05
C VAL A 390 13.38 -38.43 -0.03
N ARG A 391 12.42 -38.94 0.73
CA ARG A 391 12.08 -40.37 0.73
C ARG A 391 11.49 -40.81 -0.61
N LEU A 392 10.63 -39.98 -1.22
CA LEU A 392 10.06 -40.24 -2.54
C LEU A 392 11.11 -40.19 -3.65
N ALA A 393 12.03 -39.22 -3.62
CA ALA A 393 13.13 -39.11 -4.56
C ALA A 393 14.02 -40.36 -4.54
N ARG A 394 14.32 -40.88 -3.34
CA ARG A 394 15.08 -42.12 -3.16
C ARG A 394 14.34 -43.34 -3.74
N HIS A 395 13.02 -43.40 -3.59
CA HIS A 395 12.21 -44.51 -4.10
C HIS A 395 12.06 -44.47 -5.63
N ALA A 396 11.88 -43.27 -6.20
CA ALA A 396 11.82 -43.06 -7.64
C ALA A 396 13.13 -43.44 -8.33
N TYR A 397 14.28 -43.08 -7.75
CA TYR A 397 15.60 -43.45 -8.30
C TYR A 397 15.81 -44.97 -8.32
N LYS A 398 15.45 -45.66 -7.23
CA LYS A 398 15.59 -47.12 -7.12
C LYS A 398 14.67 -47.85 -8.11
N CYS A 399 13.41 -47.44 -8.21
CA CYS A 399 12.44 -48.01 -9.15
C CYS A 399 12.83 -47.74 -10.62
N GLY A 400 13.38 -46.56 -10.93
CA GLY A 400 13.88 -46.24 -12.26
C GLY A 400 15.06 -47.13 -12.69
N PHE A 401 15.99 -47.42 -11.78
CA PHE A 401 17.12 -48.31 -12.05
C PHE A 401 16.66 -49.75 -12.31
N ASP A 402 15.76 -50.28 -11.46
CA ASP A 402 15.22 -51.63 -11.62
C ASP A 402 14.42 -51.77 -12.93
N CYS A 403 13.66 -50.73 -13.30
CA CYS A 403 12.91 -50.71 -14.56
C CYS A 403 13.84 -50.67 -15.78
N MET A 404 14.89 -49.86 -15.75
CA MET A 404 15.90 -49.80 -16.83
C MET A 404 16.61 -51.15 -17.02
N LEU A 405 16.90 -51.87 -15.93
CA LEU A 405 17.52 -53.19 -15.99
C LEU A 405 16.59 -54.21 -16.70
N VAL A 406 15.28 -54.18 -16.41
CA VAL A 406 14.29 -55.02 -17.09
C VAL A 406 14.20 -54.72 -18.59
N PHE A 407 14.25 -53.43 -18.98
CA PHE A 407 14.27 -53.05 -20.39
C PHE A 407 15.52 -53.54 -21.14
N ILE A 408 16.69 -53.47 -20.50
CA ILE A 408 17.94 -53.98 -21.07
C ILE A 408 17.85 -55.49 -21.30
N VAL A 409 17.35 -56.24 -20.32
CA VAL A 409 17.16 -57.70 -20.45
C VAL A 409 16.18 -58.03 -21.58
N PHE A 410 15.05 -57.31 -21.68
CA PHE A 410 14.09 -57.49 -22.75
C PHE A 410 14.72 -57.24 -24.14
N PHE A 411 15.54 -56.20 -24.28
CA PHE A 411 16.19 -55.87 -25.55
C PHE A 411 17.18 -56.97 -25.99
N ILE A 412 17.90 -57.59 -25.05
CA ILE A 412 18.77 -58.73 -25.31
C ILE A 412 17.96 -59.95 -25.79
N PHE A 413 16.80 -60.21 -25.20
CA PHE A 413 15.92 -61.29 -25.67
C PHE A 413 15.39 -61.04 -27.08
N VAL A 414 14.96 -59.82 -27.38
CA VAL A 414 14.45 -59.46 -28.71
C VAL A 414 15.54 -59.57 -29.77
N SER A 415 16.78 -59.17 -29.47
CA SER A 415 17.90 -59.30 -30.42
C SER A 415 18.25 -60.77 -30.71
N PHE A 416 18.15 -61.65 -29.70
CA PHE A 416 18.33 -63.09 -29.89
C PHE A 416 17.24 -63.71 -30.77
N ILE A 417 15.97 -63.35 -30.55
CA ILE A 417 14.86 -63.79 -31.39
C ILE A 417 15.06 -63.33 -32.83
N TRP A 418 15.52 -62.08 -33.01
CA TRP A 418 15.83 -61.52 -34.32
C TRP A 418 16.97 -62.28 -35.02
N MET A 419 18.03 -62.64 -34.30
CA MET A 419 19.14 -63.44 -34.83
C MET A 419 18.67 -64.80 -35.36
N VAL A 420 17.82 -65.50 -34.60
CA VAL A 420 17.25 -66.80 -35.01
C VAL A 420 16.36 -66.64 -36.24
N LEU A 421 15.53 -65.59 -36.29
CA LEU A 421 14.71 -65.27 -37.46
C LEU A 421 15.57 -65.06 -38.71
N VAL A 422 16.65 -64.28 -38.61
CA VAL A 422 17.57 -64.02 -39.72
C VAL A 422 18.26 -65.30 -40.20
N MET A 423 18.68 -66.18 -39.30
CA MET A 423 19.24 -67.49 -39.67
C MET A 423 18.22 -68.38 -40.40
N LYS A 424 16.93 -68.26 -40.07
CA LYS A 424 15.86 -69.05 -40.71
C LYS A 424 15.46 -68.49 -42.08
N ILE A 425 15.51 -67.18 -42.26
CA ILE A 425 15.14 -66.48 -43.51
C ILE A 425 16.25 -66.59 -44.56
N PHE A 426 17.53 -66.66 -44.13
CA PHE A 426 18.68 -66.77 -45.03
C PHE A 426 19.49 -68.04 -44.74
N PRO A 427 19.05 -69.23 -45.18
CA PRO A 427 19.89 -70.42 -45.10
C PRO A 427 21.15 -70.22 -45.94
N LYS A 428 22.32 -70.41 -45.32
CA LYS A 428 23.62 -70.29 -45.98
C LYS A 428 23.65 -71.21 -47.21
N LYS A 429 23.90 -70.63 -48.40
CA LYS A 429 24.12 -71.41 -49.62
C LYS A 429 25.40 -72.22 -49.46
N VAL A 430 25.27 -73.55 -49.49
CA VAL A 430 26.41 -74.49 -49.49
C VAL A 430 27.08 -74.38 -50.86
N TYR A 431 28.38 -74.06 -50.86
CA TYR A 431 29.19 -73.97 -52.07
C TYR A 431 29.61 -75.38 -52.48
N VAL A 432 29.21 -75.84 -53.67
CA VAL A 432 29.60 -77.14 -54.24
C VAL A 432 30.78 -76.88 -55.20
N PRO A 433 31.96 -77.50 -55.01
CA PRO A 433 33.09 -77.30 -55.91
C PRO A 433 32.86 -78.07 -57.23
N THR A 434 32.90 -77.35 -58.35
CA THR A 434 32.89 -77.93 -59.70
C THR A 434 34.26 -78.54 -60.01
N VAL A 435 34.27 -79.86 -60.25
CA VAL A 435 35.45 -80.60 -60.74
C VAL A 435 35.66 -80.27 -62.22
N THR A 436 36.77 -79.60 -62.55
CA THR A 436 37.25 -79.42 -63.94
C THR A 436 38.07 -80.63 -64.38
N PRO A 437 37.86 -81.21 -65.58
CA PRO A 437 38.66 -82.32 -66.09
C PRO A 437 40.08 -81.87 -66.53
N PRO A 438 41.06 -82.81 -66.57
CA PRO A 438 42.48 -82.46 -66.61
C PRO A 438 42.95 -82.02 -68.01
N PRO A 439 43.82 -80.99 -68.11
CA PRO A 439 44.52 -80.70 -69.35
C PRO A 439 45.77 -81.59 -69.52
N VAL A 440 46.01 -81.94 -70.78
CA VAL A 440 47.09 -82.77 -71.32
C VAL A 440 48.48 -82.18 -71.01
N GLN A 441 49.44 -83.08 -70.76
CA GLN A 441 50.83 -82.82 -70.39
C GLN A 441 51.73 -82.28 -71.54
N MET A 442 52.75 -81.50 -71.11
CA MET A 442 54.15 -81.35 -71.60
C MET A 442 54.56 -80.01 -72.24
N PRO A 443 55.84 -79.57 -72.14
CA PRO A 443 56.69 -79.50 -70.92
C PRO A 443 57.59 -78.22 -70.84
N HIS A 444 58.19 -78.00 -69.66
CA HIS A 444 59.34 -77.12 -69.32
C HIS A 444 59.10 -75.58 -69.40
N SER A 445 59.63 -74.72 -68.52
CA SER A 445 60.88 -74.71 -67.76
C SER A 445 60.82 -73.76 -66.55
N HIS A 446 61.58 -74.08 -65.47
CA HIS A 446 62.38 -73.20 -64.56
C HIS A 446 61.91 -71.74 -64.33
N ALA A 447 61.87 -71.15 -63.13
CA ALA A 447 62.57 -71.38 -61.87
C ALA A 447 62.10 -70.33 -60.81
N HIS A 448 62.38 -70.61 -59.53
CA HIS A 448 62.68 -69.70 -58.39
C HIS A 448 61.87 -68.39 -58.20
N GLY A 449 61.37 -68.04 -57.01
CA GLY A 449 61.56 -68.55 -55.66
C GLY A 449 60.91 -67.59 -54.65
N HIS A 450 60.81 -68.09 -53.41
CA HIS A 450 60.74 -67.44 -52.09
C HIS A 450 60.22 -65.99 -51.91
N VAL A 451 59.53 -65.59 -50.83
CA VAL A 451 58.81 -66.16 -49.67
C VAL A 451 58.79 -65.00 -48.63
N HIS A 452 57.68 -64.87 -47.89
CA HIS A 452 57.47 -64.06 -46.67
C HIS A 452 57.59 -62.53 -46.80
N GLY A 453 56.71 -61.72 -46.22
CA GLY A 453 55.82 -61.94 -45.09
C GLY A 453 56.21 -60.98 -43.96
N GLU A 454 55.19 -60.38 -43.33
CA GLU A 454 55.21 -59.83 -41.96
C GLU A 454 56.04 -58.54 -41.76
N LEU A 455 55.61 -57.55 -40.98
CA LEU A 455 54.62 -57.45 -39.90
C LEU A 455 53.88 -56.11 -39.97
#